data_AF-A0A7V4YYW5-F1
#
_entry.id   AF-A0A7V4YYW5-F1
#
_cell.length_a   1.000
_cell.length_b   1.000
_cell.length_c   1.000
_cell.angle_alpha   90.00
_cell.angle_beta   90.00
_cell.angle_gamma   90.00
#
_symmetry.space_group_name_H-M   'P 1'
#
loop_
_entity.id
_entity.type
_entity.pdbx_description
1 polymer ?
#
loop_
_entity_poly.entity_id
_entity_poly.type
_entity_poly.pdbx_seq_one_letter_code
_entity_poly.pdbx_strand_id
1 'polypeptide(L)'
;MRHGDKVNNLGRTAAHRRALLANLAISLIEHKRITTTLAKAKSLRQYVEPLVTKAKNNTTHSRRVVFSYLQNKNAVTELFGPIADKVGERPGGYVRIIKLGFRRGDGAETAMIEFVDFNEVYNPNAGKVKQAKKTRRGGRKSAGASAVAAETATPVAEAVAAEEVVETVASEPAVEEVVAQAEEVVEQVETAAAEVEETVAEAAEEATETPAEEEKKDEEQA
;
A
#
# COMPACT_ATOMS: atom_id res chain seq x y z
N MET A 1 5.92 -7.61 40.82
CA MET A 1 5.07 -6.58 40.18
C MET A 1 5.65 -6.23 38.81
N ARG A 2 4.85 -5.72 37.86
CA ARG A 2 5.30 -5.31 36.51
C ARG A 2 5.50 -3.79 36.41
N HIS A 3 6.34 -3.22 37.28
CA HIS A 3 6.59 -1.77 37.24
C HIS A 3 7.40 -1.39 35.99
N GLY A 4 6.97 -0.35 35.28
CA GLY A 4 7.67 0.15 34.09
C GLY A 4 7.42 -0.63 32.79
N ASP A 5 6.68 -1.75 32.84
CA ASP A 5 6.30 -2.50 31.64
C ASP A 5 5.22 -1.73 30.86
N LYS A 6 5.65 -1.03 29.80
CA LYS A 6 4.78 -0.26 28.90
C LYS A 6 4.29 -1.10 27.71
N VAL A 7 4.72 -2.35 27.59
CA VAL A 7 4.43 -3.20 26.43
C VAL A 7 3.16 -3.99 26.68
N ASN A 8 2.13 -3.75 25.88
CA ASN A 8 0.94 -4.58 25.91
C ASN A 8 1.18 -5.90 25.16
N ASN A 9 1.20 -7.01 25.90
CA ASN A 9 1.47 -8.34 25.36
C ASN A 9 0.31 -8.91 24.52
N LEU A 10 -0.90 -8.34 24.58
CA LEU A 10 -2.09 -8.77 23.83
C LEU A 10 -2.46 -10.25 24.02
N GLY A 11 -2.09 -10.84 25.16
CA GLY A 11 -2.28 -12.27 25.44
C GLY A 11 -1.49 -13.21 24.52
N ARG A 12 -0.37 -12.74 23.93
CA ARG A 12 0.45 -13.51 22.97
C ARG A 12 1.92 -13.56 23.37
N THR A 13 2.61 -14.58 22.88
CA THR A 13 4.08 -14.66 22.92
C THR A 13 4.70 -13.52 22.10
N ALA A 14 5.98 -13.21 22.35
CA ALA A 14 6.65 -12.09 21.67
C ALA A 14 6.70 -12.26 20.14
N ALA A 15 6.97 -13.48 19.65
CA ALA A 15 7.00 -13.78 18.22
C ALA A 15 5.63 -13.57 17.57
N HIS A 16 4.57 -14.16 18.13
CA HIS A 16 3.21 -14.01 17.61
C HIS A 16 2.73 -12.55 17.70
N ARG A 17 3.09 -11.81 18.76
CA ARG A 17 2.76 -10.39 18.85
C ARG A 17 3.44 -9.57 17.74
N ARG A 18 4.72 -9.84 17.43
CA ARG A 18 5.42 -9.15 16.33
C ARG A 18 4.75 -9.42 14.98
N ALA A 19 4.45 -10.68 14.68
CA ALA A 19 3.76 -11.06 13.45
C ALA A 19 2.37 -10.41 13.34
N LEU A 20 1.59 -10.42 14.43
CA LEU A 20 0.28 -9.77 14.46
C LEU A 20 0.37 -8.27 14.17
N LEU A 21 1.33 -7.57 14.78
CA LEU A 21 1.49 -6.13 14.58
C LEU A 21 1.97 -5.81 13.16
N ALA A 22 2.86 -6.62 12.59
CA ALA A 22 3.29 -6.50 11.20
C ALA A 22 2.10 -6.67 10.25
N ASN A 23 1.29 -7.73 10.41
CA ASN A 23 0.12 -7.99 9.57
C ASN A 23 -0.93 -6.87 9.68
N LEU A 24 -1.24 -6.41 10.90
CA LEU A 24 -2.16 -5.28 11.09
C LEU A 24 -1.62 -3.98 10.48
N ALA A 25 -0.31 -3.75 10.53
CA ALA A 25 0.30 -2.58 9.91
C ALA A 25 0.23 -2.65 8.39
N ILE A 26 0.48 -3.82 7.80
CA ILE A 26 0.32 -4.08 6.36
C ILE A 26 -1.13 -3.80 5.94
N SER A 27 -2.12 -4.38 6.61
CA SER A 27 -3.53 -4.14 6.28
C SER A 27 -3.94 -2.67 6.46
N LEU A 28 -3.40 -1.98 7.48
CA LEU A 28 -3.66 -0.54 7.66
C LEU A 28 -3.06 0.29 6.52
N ILE A 29 -1.87 -0.05 6.04
CA ILE A 29 -1.21 0.64 4.92
C ILE A 29 -1.98 0.40 3.62
N GLU A 30 -2.39 -0.84 3.36
CA GLU A 30 -3.09 -1.23 2.13
C GLU A 30 -4.51 -0.63 2.06
N HIS A 31 -5.27 -0.65 3.16
CA HIS A 31 -6.68 -0.20 3.16
C HIS A 31 -6.90 1.19 3.76
N LYS A 32 -5.86 1.80 4.35
CA LYS A 32 -5.86 3.16 4.94
C LYS A 32 -6.71 3.30 6.21
N ARG A 33 -7.61 2.35 6.44
CA ARG A 33 -8.53 2.22 7.58
C ARG A 33 -8.80 0.75 7.85
N ILE A 34 -8.77 0.34 9.12
CA ILE A 34 -9.19 -1.00 9.56
C ILE A 34 -9.96 -0.93 10.88
N THR A 35 -10.79 -1.93 11.14
CA THR A 35 -11.50 -2.09 12.42
C THR A 35 -10.90 -3.23 13.22
N THR A 36 -10.57 -2.98 14.48
CA THR A 36 -9.98 -3.98 15.37
C THR A 36 -10.38 -3.74 16.83
N THR A 37 -9.89 -4.56 17.76
CA THR A 37 -10.13 -4.32 19.20
C THR A 37 -9.31 -3.12 19.70
N LEU A 38 -9.81 -2.35 20.65
CA LEU A 38 -9.15 -1.15 21.17
C LEU A 38 -7.72 -1.42 21.67
N ALA A 39 -7.49 -2.55 22.35
CA ALA A 39 -6.16 -2.92 22.83
C ALA A 39 -5.16 -3.09 21.67
N LYS A 40 -5.56 -3.77 20.58
CA LYS A 40 -4.74 -3.94 19.37
C LYS A 40 -4.50 -2.60 18.68
N ALA A 41 -5.52 -1.75 18.54
CA ALA A 41 -5.39 -0.43 17.91
C ALA A 41 -4.37 0.46 18.65
N LYS A 42 -4.42 0.50 20.00
CA LYS A 42 -3.47 1.26 20.82
C LYS A 42 -2.01 0.79 20.65
N SER A 43 -1.80 -0.52 20.61
CA SER A 43 -0.47 -1.10 20.35
C SER A 43 -0.01 -0.84 18.91
N LEU A 44 -0.92 -0.95 17.93
CA LEU A 44 -0.62 -0.72 16.52
C LEU A 44 -0.18 0.73 16.27
N ARG A 45 -0.78 1.70 16.94
CA ARG A 45 -0.36 3.11 16.84
C ARG A 45 1.11 3.31 17.21
N GLN A 46 1.57 2.71 18.31
CA GLN A 46 2.97 2.79 18.73
C GLN A 46 3.92 2.12 17.72
N TYR A 47 3.44 1.12 17.00
CA TYR A 47 4.22 0.39 16.00
C TYR A 47 4.30 1.12 14.64
N VAL A 48 3.18 1.69 14.16
CA VAL A 48 3.07 2.29 12.83
C VAL A 48 3.61 3.72 12.78
N GLU A 49 3.42 4.54 13.81
CA GLU A 49 3.87 5.94 13.78
C GLU A 49 5.38 6.10 13.48
N PRO A 50 6.29 5.33 14.10
CA PRO A 50 7.71 5.39 13.76
C PRO A 50 8.03 4.95 12.32
N LEU A 51 7.25 4.03 11.74
CA LEU A 51 7.45 3.59 10.36
C LEU A 51 7.07 4.70 9.37
N VAL A 52 5.95 5.38 9.61
CA VAL A 52 5.52 6.54 8.81
C VAL A 52 6.52 7.68 8.92
N THR A 53 7.07 7.95 10.12
CA THR A 53 8.14 8.95 10.29
C THR A 53 9.38 8.62 9.45
N LYS A 54 9.79 7.35 9.37
CA LYS A 54 10.90 6.91 8.50
C LYS A 54 10.55 7.06 7.01
N ALA A 55 9.30 6.84 6.64
CA ALA A 55 8.84 6.92 5.26
C ALA A 55 9.04 8.32 4.66
N LYS A 56 8.86 9.38 5.47
CA LYS A 56 9.01 10.79 5.04
C LYS A 56 10.37 11.14 4.45
N ASN A 57 11.44 10.53 4.94
CA ASN A 57 12.80 10.85 4.49
C ASN A 57 13.19 10.11 3.20
N ASN A 58 12.43 9.09 2.79
CA ASN A 58 12.62 8.28 1.58
C ASN A 58 14.08 7.95 1.20
N THR A 59 14.86 7.43 2.16
CA THR A 59 16.23 6.95 1.90
C THR A 59 16.27 5.44 1.72
N THR A 60 17.26 4.92 0.99
CA THR A 60 17.49 3.47 0.83
C THR A 60 17.61 2.75 2.18
N HIS A 61 18.30 3.38 3.14
CA HIS A 61 18.39 2.85 4.51
C HIS A 61 17.02 2.78 5.18
N SER A 62 16.21 3.84 5.07
CA SER A 62 14.84 3.85 5.64
C SER A 62 13.98 2.74 5.04
N ARG A 63 14.04 2.53 3.72
CA ARG A 63 13.31 1.43 3.05
C ARG A 63 13.74 0.06 3.55
N ARG A 64 15.05 -0.20 3.69
CA ARG A 64 15.57 -1.46 4.27
C ARG A 64 15.11 -1.68 5.70
N VAL A 65 15.13 -0.62 6.51
CA VAL A 65 14.68 -0.67 7.90
C VAL A 65 13.17 -0.92 7.97
N VAL A 66 12.33 -0.26 7.18
CA VAL A 66 10.88 -0.55 7.20
C VAL A 66 10.59 -1.97 6.68
N PHE A 67 11.31 -2.42 5.65
CA PHE A 67 11.16 -3.76 5.11
C PHE A 67 11.47 -4.85 6.15
N SER A 68 12.42 -4.64 7.07
CA SER A 68 12.69 -5.62 8.13
C SER A 68 11.55 -5.75 9.16
N TYR A 69 10.66 -4.77 9.25
CA TYR A 69 9.48 -4.80 10.13
C TYR A 69 8.26 -5.39 9.43
N LEU A 70 8.01 -5.01 8.17
CA LEU A 70 6.79 -5.40 7.44
C LEU A 70 6.97 -6.65 6.57
N GLN A 71 8.17 -6.89 6.04
CA GLN A 71 8.50 -8.00 5.13
C GLN A 71 7.60 -8.11 3.88
N ASN A 72 6.88 -7.05 3.52
CA ASN A 72 5.98 -6.98 2.37
C ASN A 72 6.38 -5.81 1.45
N LYS A 73 6.69 -6.12 0.18
CA LYS A 73 7.15 -5.12 -0.80
C LYS A 73 6.05 -4.14 -1.20
N ASN A 74 4.82 -4.60 -1.35
CA ASN A 74 3.67 -3.78 -1.78
C ASN A 74 3.35 -2.73 -0.72
N ALA A 75 3.25 -3.14 0.54
CA ALA A 75 3.02 -2.23 1.66
C ALA A 75 4.17 -1.20 1.80
N VAL A 76 5.42 -1.59 1.57
CA VAL A 76 6.54 -0.64 1.59
C VAL A 76 6.44 0.37 0.46
N THR A 77 6.10 -0.06 -0.76
CA THR A 77 5.90 0.85 -1.89
C THR A 77 4.77 1.84 -1.61
N GLU A 78 3.64 1.37 -1.09
CA GLU A 78 2.48 2.20 -0.74
C GLU A 78 2.81 3.21 0.38
N LEU A 79 3.60 2.79 1.36
CA LEU A 79 4.00 3.64 2.48
C LEU A 79 4.92 4.79 2.04
N PHE A 80 5.89 4.51 1.15
CA PHE A 80 6.86 5.50 0.67
C PHE A 80 6.38 6.31 -0.55
N GLY A 81 5.26 5.92 -1.17
CA GLY A 81 4.60 6.69 -2.22
C GLY A 81 3.41 7.49 -1.65
N PRO A 82 2.16 7.07 -1.93
CA PRO A 82 0.98 7.88 -1.66
C PRO A 82 0.80 8.30 -0.19
N ILE A 83 1.20 7.46 0.76
CA ILE A 83 1.06 7.76 2.19
C ILE A 83 2.07 8.82 2.64
N ALA A 84 3.35 8.64 2.29
CA ALA A 84 4.39 9.61 2.65
C ALA A 84 4.09 11.00 2.08
N ASP A 85 3.60 11.07 0.83
CA ASP A 85 3.26 12.33 0.17
C ASP A 85 2.10 13.05 0.86
N LYS A 86 1.00 12.34 1.17
CA LYS A 86 -0.15 12.94 1.87
C LYS A 86 0.18 13.35 3.31
N VAL A 87 1.02 12.60 4.00
CA VAL A 87 1.31 12.80 5.43
C VAL A 87 2.51 13.73 5.68
N GLY A 88 3.28 14.08 4.64
CA GLY A 88 4.61 14.69 4.72
C GLY A 88 4.71 15.90 5.65
N GLU A 89 3.73 16.80 5.65
CA GLU A 89 3.76 18.03 6.44
C GLU A 89 3.45 17.85 7.94
N ARG A 90 2.73 16.78 8.32
CA ARG A 90 2.25 16.60 9.70
C ARG A 90 3.41 16.28 10.65
N PRO A 91 3.60 16.97 11.80
CA PRO A 91 4.73 16.70 12.69
C PRO A 91 4.63 15.35 13.44
N GLY A 92 3.43 14.80 13.61
CA GLY A 92 3.19 13.52 14.28
C GLY A 92 1.70 13.21 14.42
N GLY A 93 1.36 12.05 14.99
CA GLY A 93 -0.03 11.61 15.12
C GLY A 93 -0.70 11.35 13.77
N TYR A 94 -0.08 10.50 12.95
CA TYR A 94 -0.53 10.19 11.59
C TYR A 94 -1.78 9.32 11.55
N VAL A 95 -2.03 8.61 12.65
CA VAL A 95 -3.09 7.64 12.77
C VAL A 95 -4.01 8.07 13.92
N ARG A 96 -5.32 7.95 13.72
CA ARG A 96 -6.33 8.19 14.76
C ARG A 96 -7.06 6.90 15.10
N ILE A 97 -7.52 6.82 16.34
CA ILE A 97 -8.30 5.69 16.86
C ILE A 97 -9.66 6.24 17.28
N ILE A 98 -10.73 5.70 16.70
CA ILE A 98 -12.12 6.03 17.02
C ILE A 98 -12.76 4.80 17.65
N LYS A 99 -13.38 4.94 18.82
CA LYS A 99 -14.11 3.85 19.47
C LYS A 99 -15.44 3.63 18.75
N LEU A 100 -15.76 2.38 18.44
CA LEU A 100 -17.01 2.01 17.76
C LEU A 100 -18.06 1.41 18.71
N GLY A 101 -17.65 1.01 19.92
CA GLY A 101 -18.52 0.36 20.90
C GLY A 101 -18.11 -1.09 21.17
N PHE A 102 -19.04 -1.90 21.67
CA PHE A 102 -18.77 -3.27 22.07
C PHE A 102 -19.23 -4.27 20.99
N ARG A 103 -18.40 -5.26 20.72
CA ARG A 103 -18.73 -6.35 19.80
C ARG A 103 -19.73 -7.31 20.44
N ARG A 104 -20.73 -7.73 19.65
CA ARG A 104 -21.70 -8.75 20.05
C ARG A 104 -21.01 -10.11 20.18
N GLY A 105 -21.29 -10.84 21.25
CA GLY A 105 -20.71 -12.16 21.54
C GLY A 105 -19.72 -12.11 22.70
N ASP A 106 -18.56 -11.47 22.52
CA ASP A 106 -17.50 -11.43 23.54
C ASP A 106 -17.43 -10.12 24.32
N GLY A 107 -18.27 -9.13 23.99
CA GLY A 107 -18.31 -7.84 24.69
C GLY A 107 -17.01 -7.03 24.54
N ALA A 108 -16.15 -7.35 23.57
CA ALA A 108 -14.87 -6.67 23.40
C ALA A 108 -15.06 -5.24 22.86
N GLU A 109 -14.36 -4.26 23.45
CA GLU A 109 -14.35 -2.89 22.94
C GLU A 109 -13.61 -2.83 21.58
N THR A 110 -14.32 -2.37 20.56
CA THR A 110 -13.83 -2.23 19.19
C THR A 110 -13.49 -0.77 18.89
N ALA A 111 -12.52 -0.61 17.99
CA ALA A 111 -12.07 0.68 17.52
C ALA A 111 -11.69 0.60 16.04
N MET A 112 -12.03 1.65 15.32
CA MET A 112 -11.53 1.94 13.99
C MET A 112 -10.20 2.67 14.11
N ILE A 113 -9.20 2.25 13.35
CA ILE A 113 -7.92 2.93 13.24
C ILE A 113 -7.68 3.32 11.78
N GLU A 114 -7.36 4.59 11.54
CA GLU A 114 -7.24 5.17 10.19
C GLU A 114 -6.13 6.22 10.09
N PHE A 115 -5.57 6.39 8.90
CA PHE A 115 -4.70 7.54 8.61
C PHE A 115 -5.51 8.83 8.58
N VAL A 116 -5.05 9.84 9.33
CA VAL A 116 -5.76 11.11 9.51
C VAL A 116 -5.93 11.85 8.18
N ASP A 117 -4.89 11.90 7.35
CA ASP A 117 -4.86 12.69 6.12
C ASP A 117 -5.52 11.97 4.92
N PHE A 118 -6.02 10.74 5.13
CA PHE A 118 -6.80 9.98 4.14
C PHE A 118 -8.31 10.01 4.41
N ASN A 119 -8.75 10.68 5.47
CA ASN A 119 -10.17 10.86 5.74
C ASN A 119 -10.68 12.09 4.96
N GLU A 120 -11.43 11.84 3.88
CA GLU A 120 -11.94 12.90 2.99
C GLU A 120 -13.13 13.66 3.58
N VAL A 121 -13.90 13.04 4.47
CA VAL A 121 -15.12 13.64 5.05
C VAL A 121 -14.79 14.75 6.05
N TYR A 122 -13.70 14.58 6.81
CA TYR A 122 -13.29 15.50 7.87
C TYR A 122 -11.81 15.86 7.76
N ASN A 123 -11.37 16.31 6.58
CA ASN A 123 -10.01 16.82 6.41
C ASN A 123 -9.95 18.33 6.72
N PRO A 124 -9.42 18.77 7.89
CA PRO A 124 -9.33 20.19 8.23
C PRO A 124 -8.36 20.98 7.32
N ASN A 125 -7.57 20.27 6.50
CA ASN A 125 -6.62 20.85 5.57
C ASN A 125 -7.13 20.93 4.13
N ALA A 126 -8.32 20.42 3.82
CA ALA A 126 -8.87 20.40 2.44
C ALA A 126 -9.02 21.80 1.81
N GLY A 127 -9.00 22.88 2.60
CA GLY A 127 -9.05 24.26 2.12
C GLY A 127 -7.76 25.07 2.26
N LYS A 128 -6.67 24.50 2.76
CA LYS A 128 -5.41 25.25 3.01
C LYS A 128 -4.38 24.95 1.93
N VAL A 129 -4.56 25.56 0.76
CA VAL A 129 -3.49 25.68 -0.23
C VAL A 129 -2.39 26.56 0.39
N LYS A 130 -1.17 26.02 0.50
CA LYS A 130 -0.01 26.78 0.96
C LYS A 130 0.20 27.98 0.04
N GLN A 131 -0.20 29.17 0.49
CA GLN A 131 0.28 30.39 -0.13
C GLN A 131 1.79 30.44 0.09
N ALA A 132 2.54 30.30 -0.99
CA ALA A 132 3.96 30.56 -1.01
C ALA A 132 4.19 31.93 -0.35
N LYS A 133 4.98 31.95 0.72
CA LYS A 133 5.35 33.17 1.42
C LYS A 133 6.17 34.01 0.45
N LYS A 134 5.52 34.88 -0.32
CA LYS A 134 6.16 35.90 -1.15
C LYS A 134 6.89 36.83 -0.20
N THR A 135 8.16 36.55 0.06
CA THR A 135 9.05 37.50 0.70
C THR A 135 9.07 38.71 -0.21
N ARG A 136 8.37 39.77 0.21
CA ARG A 136 8.45 41.07 -0.44
C ARG A 136 9.89 41.52 -0.30
N ARG A 137 10.61 41.44 -1.43
CA ARG A 137 11.86 42.14 -1.71
C ARG A 137 11.71 43.59 -1.28
N GLY A 138 12.16 43.90 -0.07
CA GLY A 138 12.44 45.27 0.37
C GLY A 138 13.70 45.72 -0.34
N GLY A 139 13.53 46.32 -1.52
CA GLY A 139 14.62 47.00 -2.20
C GLY A 139 15.10 48.18 -1.36
N ARG A 140 16.37 48.15 -0.95
CA ARG A 140 17.14 49.36 -0.67
C ARG A 140 18.16 49.50 -1.79
N LYS A 141 17.91 50.48 -2.66
CA LYS A 141 18.79 50.94 -3.73
C LYS A 141 19.71 52.02 -3.18
N SER A 142 21.02 51.84 -3.33
CA SER A 142 22.00 52.89 -3.62
C SER A 142 23.15 52.21 -4.37
N ALA A 143 23.22 52.40 -5.69
CA ALA A 143 24.27 53.18 -6.38
C ALA A 143 25.59 52.39 -6.50
N GLY A 144 26.12 52.09 -7.68
CA GLY A 144 25.70 52.37 -9.05
C GLY A 144 26.64 51.63 -10.02
N ALA A 145 26.27 51.56 -11.29
CA ALA A 145 27.16 51.59 -12.46
C ALA A 145 26.30 51.48 -13.72
N SER A 146 26.74 52.20 -14.75
CA SER A 146 26.02 52.57 -15.96
C SER A 146 26.09 51.48 -17.05
N ALA A 147 25.08 51.52 -17.94
CA ALA A 147 25.24 51.58 -19.41
C ALA A 147 24.69 50.41 -20.30
N VAL A 148 23.69 50.80 -21.11
CA VAL A 148 23.45 50.53 -22.57
C VAL A 148 22.50 49.40 -23.04
N ALA A 149 21.47 49.86 -23.79
CA ALA A 149 20.70 49.34 -24.95
C ALA A 149 20.20 47.88 -24.98
N ALA A 150 18.88 47.62 -25.01
CA ALA A 150 17.96 47.64 -26.16
C ALA A 150 18.10 46.42 -27.10
N GLU A 151 17.16 45.47 -27.04
CA GLU A 151 16.31 45.08 -28.18
C GLU A 151 15.23 44.05 -27.81
N THR A 152 14.15 44.15 -28.59
CA THR A 152 12.87 43.45 -28.67
C THR A 152 12.94 41.96 -29.02
N ALA A 153 12.00 41.15 -28.49
CA ALA A 153 11.23 40.15 -29.25
C ALA A 153 10.12 39.48 -28.39
N THR A 154 8.89 39.58 -28.87
CA THR A 154 7.70 38.73 -28.58
C THR A 154 7.83 37.36 -29.27
N PRO A 155 7.16 36.28 -28.80
CA PRO A 155 5.78 35.94 -29.24
C PRO A 155 4.87 35.46 -28.09
N VAL A 156 3.59 35.86 -28.04
CA VAL A 156 2.39 35.24 -28.65
C VAL A 156 1.98 33.90 -28.02
N ALA A 157 0.78 33.92 -27.42
CA ALA A 157 0.01 32.81 -26.91
C ALA A 157 -0.74 32.08 -28.03
N GLU A 158 -0.99 30.78 -27.88
CA GLU A 158 -2.19 30.16 -28.43
C GLU A 158 -2.58 28.92 -27.60
N ALA A 159 -3.86 28.92 -27.22
CA ALA A 159 -4.57 27.81 -26.61
C ALA A 159 -5.40 27.13 -27.71
N VAL A 160 -5.59 25.82 -27.61
CA VAL A 160 -6.70 25.15 -28.30
C VAL A 160 -7.43 24.27 -27.29
N ALA A 161 -8.69 24.63 -27.08
CA ALA A 161 -9.75 23.80 -26.54
C ALA A 161 -10.81 23.65 -27.66
N ALA A 162 -11.36 22.45 -27.83
CA ALA A 162 -12.65 22.14 -28.48
C ALA A 162 -12.97 20.66 -28.11
N GLU A 163 -13.92 20.42 -27.21
CA GLU A 163 -15.35 20.08 -27.46
C GLU A 163 -15.51 18.63 -27.97
N GLU A 164 -16.10 17.67 -27.23
CA GLU A 164 -17.48 17.51 -26.69
C GLU A 164 -18.53 17.16 -27.76
N VAL A 165 -19.68 16.60 -27.32
CA VAL A 165 -20.85 16.01 -28.02
C VAL A 165 -20.65 14.50 -28.37
N VAL A 166 -21.39 13.51 -27.85
CA VAL A 166 -22.87 13.38 -27.79
C VAL A 166 -23.36 12.45 -26.64
N GLU A 167 -24.54 12.83 -26.14
CA GLU A 167 -25.41 12.32 -25.08
C GLU A 167 -26.14 10.97 -25.36
N THR A 168 -26.27 10.13 -24.32
CA THR A 168 -27.39 9.23 -23.93
C THR A 168 -28.22 8.44 -24.97
N VAL A 169 -28.22 7.09 -24.88
CA VAL A 169 -29.43 6.24 -24.89
C VAL A 169 -29.15 4.92 -24.14
N ALA A 170 -30.07 4.49 -23.27
CA ALA A 170 -30.07 3.18 -22.62
C ALA A 170 -30.22 2.03 -23.64
N SER A 171 -29.50 0.92 -23.44
CA SER A 171 -29.92 -0.40 -23.93
C SER A 171 -29.31 -1.52 -23.08
N GLU A 172 -30.16 -2.46 -22.68
CA GLU A 172 -29.90 -3.66 -21.87
C GLU A 172 -29.24 -4.87 -22.58
N PRO A 173 -28.79 -4.90 -23.85
CA PRO A 173 -28.30 -6.16 -24.44
C PRO A 173 -26.84 -6.46 -24.08
N ALA A 174 -26.11 -5.52 -23.46
CA ALA A 174 -24.67 -5.68 -23.20
C ALA A 174 -24.35 -6.54 -21.97
N VAL A 175 -25.35 -6.99 -21.20
CA VAL A 175 -25.14 -7.78 -19.97
C VAL A 175 -25.24 -9.29 -20.21
N GLU A 176 -26.00 -9.74 -21.21
CA GLU A 176 -26.08 -11.18 -21.55
C GLU A 176 -24.84 -11.65 -22.32
N GLU A 177 -24.26 -10.82 -23.19
CA GLU A 177 -23.10 -11.21 -24.00
C GLU A 177 -21.80 -11.32 -23.17
N VAL A 178 -21.66 -10.50 -22.11
CA VAL A 178 -20.53 -10.59 -21.16
C VAL A 178 -20.68 -11.72 -20.14
N VAL A 179 -21.91 -12.16 -19.83
CA VAL A 179 -22.14 -13.31 -18.94
C VAL A 179 -21.89 -14.61 -19.69
N ALA A 180 -22.31 -14.71 -20.96
CA ALA A 180 -22.00 -15.86 -21.81
C ALA A 180 -20.49 -16.02 -22.07
N GLN A 181 -19.77 -14.91 -22.33
CA GLN A 181 -18.31 -14.95 -22.47
C GLN A 181 -17.58 -15.27 -21.15
N ALA A 182 -18.15 -14.92 -20.00
CA ALA A 182 -17.57 -15.29 -18.70
C ALA A 182 -17.77 -16.79 -18.39
N GLU A 183 -18.89 -17.37 -18.78
CA GLU A 183 -19.20 -18.79 -18.53
C GLU A 183 -18.34 -19.71 -19.42
N GLU A 184 -18.13 -19.33 -20.69
CA GLU A 184 -17.25 -20.07 -21.62
C GLU A 184 -15.77 -20.02 -21.18
N VAL A 185 -15.32 -18.90 -20.60
CA VAL A 185 -13.95 -18.78 -20.07
C VAL A 185 -13.76 -19.59 -18.78
N VAL A 186 -14.81 -19.78 -17.97
CA VAL A 186 -14.73 -20.62 -16.77
C VAL A 186 -14.67 -22.11 -17.16
N GLU A 187 -15.45 -22.53 -18.16
CA GLU A 187 -15.43 -23.90 -18.67
C GLU A 187 -14.06 -24.24 -19.32
N GLN A 188 -13.47 -23.31 -20.08
CA GLN A 188 -12.13 -23.48 -20.65
C GLN A 188 -11.01 -23.56 -19.59
N VAL A 189 -11.17 -22.88 -18.45
CA VAL A 189 -10.19 -22.91 -17.36
C VAL A 189 -10.32 -24.21 -16.54
N GLU A 190 -11.53 -24.75 -16.40
CA GLU A 190 -11.74 -26.06 -15.76
C GLU A 190 -11.25 -27.22 -16.63
N THR A 191 -11.45 -27.18 -17.95
CA THR A 191 -10.89 -28.19 -18.86
C THR A 191 -9.37 -28.13 -18.92
N ALA A 192 -8.77 -26.93 -18.89
CA ALA A 192 -7.31 -26.77 -18.85
C ALA A 192 -6.71 -27.22 -17.50
N ALA A 193 -7.43 -27.06 -16.39
CA ALA A 193 -7.00 -27.57 -15.09
C ALA A 193 -7.04 -29.11 -15.03
N ALA A 194 -8.02 -29.74 -15.66
CA ALA A 194 -8.13 -31.19 -15.73
C ALA A 194 -7.02 -31.83 -16.59
N GLU A 195 -6.67 -31.22 -17.73
CA GLU A 195 -5.55 -31.69 -18.58
C GLU A 195 -4.19 -31.55 -17.88
N VAL A 196 -4.01 -30.53 -17.03
CA VAL A 196 -2.79 -30.36 -16.22
C VAL A 196 -2.72 -31.38 -15.08
N GLU A 197 -3.85 -31.82 -14.53
CA GLU A 197 -3.86 -32.88 -13.50
C GLU A 197 -3.57 -34.26 -14.09
N GLU A 198 -4.05 -34.54 -15.30
CA GLU A 198 -3.80 -35.80 -16.03
C GLU A 198 -2.33 -35.92 -16.48
N THR A 199 -1.73 -34.84 -16.98
CA THR A 199 -0.30 -34.82 -17.37
C THR A 199 0.67 -34.94 -16.20
N VAL A 200 0.30 -34.46 -15.01
CA VAL A 200 1.11 -34.62 -13.78
C VAL A 200 0.96 -36.03 -13.19
N ALA A 201 -0.18 -36.69 -13.40
CA ALA A 201 -0.38 -38.09 -13.03
C ALA A 201 0.41 -39.03 -13.96
N GLU A 202 0.42 -38.78 -15.27
CA GLU A 202 1.18 -39.57 -16.26
C GLU A 202 2.70 -39.45 -16.04
N ALA A 203 3.19 -38.25 -15.71
CA ALA A 203 4.60 -38.03 -15.37
C ALA A 203 5.03 -38.67 -14.03
N ALA A 204 4.10 -38.92 -13.12
CA ALA A 204 4.37 -39.61 -11.86
C ALA A 204 4.41 -41.14 -12.02
N GLU A 205 3.69 -41.68 -13.01
CA GLU A 205 3.68 -43.10 -13.33
C GLU A 205 4.95 -43.51 -14.11
N GLU A 206 5.40 -42.67 -15.05
CA GLU A 206 6.66 -42.89 -15.82
C GLU A 206 7.92 -42.84 -14.92
N ALA A 207 7.87 -42.11 -13.81
CA ALA A 207 8.98 -42.06 -12.84
C ALA A 207 9.10 -43.33 -11.95
N THR A 208 8.09 -44.22 -11.97
CA THR A 208 8.07 -45.45 -11.16
C THR A 208 8.38 -46.73 -11.93
N GLU A 209 8.41 -46.69 -13.27
CA GLU A 209 8.77 -47.82 -14.14
C GLU A 209 10.14 -47.62 -14.82
N THR A 210 11.23 -47.54 -14.04
CA THR A 210 12.55 -47.97 -14.52
C THR A 210 13.24 -48.82 -13.45
N PRO A 211 13.37 -50.15 -13.67
CA PRO A 211 13.91 -51.05 -12.68
C PRO A 211 15.43 -51.14 -12.76
N ALA A 212 16.05 -51.12 -11.58
CA ALA A 212 17.28 -51.78 -11.20
C ALA A 212 17.78 -52.88 -12.17
N GLU A 213 18.68 -52.56 -13.09
CA GLU A 213 19.48 -53.57 -13.83
C GLU A 213 20.91 -53.15 -14.21
N GLU A 214 21.48 -52.08 -13.61
CA GLU A 214 22.88 -51.70 -13.86
C GLU A 214 23.87 -51.94 -12.69
N GLU A 215 23.42 -52.22 -11.47
CA GLU A 215 24.34 -52.39 -10.31
C GLU A 215 24.98 -53.79 -10.16
N LYS A 216 24.89 -54.69 -11.16
CA LYS A 216 25.51 -56.03 -11.10
C LYS A 216 26.62 -56.30 -12.12
N LYS A 217 27.16 -55.30 -12.81
CA LYS A 217 28.25 -55.50 -13.79
C LYS A 217 29.63 -54.95 -13.43
N ASP A 218 29.77 -54.16 -12.35
CA ASP A 218 31.04 -53.52 -12.02
C ASP A 218 31.88 -54.24 -10.92
N GLU A 219 31.47 -55.42 -10.46
CA GLU A 219 32.20 -56.17 -9.41
C GLU A 219 33.01 -57.38 -9.93
N GLU A 220 33.13 -57.60 -11.24
CA GLU A 220 33.89 -58.74 -11.82
C GLU A 220 35.12 -58.36 -12.64
N GLN A 221 35.58 -57.10 -12.63
CA GLN A 221 36.88 -56.71 -13.22
C GLN A 221 37.63 -55.65 -12.39
N ALA A 222 38.20 -56.05 -11.26
CA ALA A 222 39.36 -55.40 -10.65
C ALA A 222 40.13 -56.36 -9.74
#